data_AF-A0A4S8RT92-F1
#
_entry.id   AF-A0A4S8RT92-F1
#
_cell.length_a   1.000
_cell.length_b   1.000
_cell.length_c   1.000
_cell.angle_alpha   90.00
_cell.angle_beta   90.00
_cell.angle_gamma   90.00
#
_symmetry.space_group_name_H-M   'P 1'
#
loop_
_entity.id
_entity.type
_entity.pdbx_description
1 polymer ?
#
loop_
_entity_poly.entity_id
_entity_poly.type
_entity_poly.pdbx_seq_one_letter_code
_entity_poly.pdbx_strand_id
1 'polypeptide(L)'
;MSEIFILKVEDGASYNGDVYDYWITCKLKNNQEIILFDYKRIGLNEFVNKWVDAQIQALFVQLSKNKDLLSLEGKITFKNDKYYFLNEAISIEVSNEDVESQELKLNTQSVFYFGRLDIIGFNQVKC
;
A
#
# COMPACT_ATOMS: atom_id res chain seq x y z
N MET A 1 -1.29 -2.07 10.22
CA MET A 1 -0.83 -3.20 9.39
C MET A 1 -2.03 -3.80 8.70
N SER A 2 -1.81 -4.29 7.48
CA SER A 2 -2.83 -4.80 6.57
C SER A 2 -2.48 -6.23 6.20
N GLU A 3 -3.41 -7.15 6.40
CA GLU A 3 -3.21 -8.54 6.00
C GLU A 3 -3.36 -8.67 4.48
N ILE A 4 -2.30 -9.14 3.82
CA ILE A 4 -2.24 -9.28 2.35
C ILE A 4 -1.81 -10.71 1.98
N PHE A 5 -2.39 -11.25 0.92
CA PHE A 5 -1.99 -12.54 0.37
C PHE A 5 -1.04 -12.30 -0.80
N ILE A 6 0.20 -12.78 -0.71
CA ILE A 6 1.20 -12.57 -1.75
C ILE A 6 0.93 -13.52 -2.92
N LEU A 7 0.54 -12.98 -4.08
CA LEU A 7 0.31 -13.78 -5.28
C LEU A 7 1.59 -13.96 -6.08
N LYS A 8 2.36 -12.89 -6.22
CA LYS A 8 3.54 -12.85 -7.06
C LYS A 8 4.51 -11.78 -6.58
N VAL A 9 5.80 -12.03 -6.75
CA VAL A 9 6.89 -11.06 -6.55
C VAL A 9 7.73 -11.07 -7.82
N GLU A 10 7.94 -9.90 -8.40
CA GLU A 10 8.68 -9.71 -9.65
C GLU A 10 9.81 -8.71 -9.45
N ASP A 11 10.92 -8.92 -10.17
CA ASP A 11 11.95 -7.91 -10.30
C ASP A 11 11.36 -6.76 -11.15
N GLY A 12 11.41 -5.53 -10.63
CA GLY A 12 11.02 -4.35 -11.39
C GLY A 12 12.21 -3.74 -12.13
N ALA A 13 12.81 -2.69 -11.59
CA ALA A 13 13.99 -2.05 -12.17
C ALA A 13 15.25 -2.89 -11.91
N SER A 14 15.89 -3.37 -12.99
CA SER A 14 17.19 -4.06 -12.93
C SER A 14 18.24 -3.34 -13.79
N TYR A 15 19.45 -3.17 -13.27
CA TYR A 15 20.59 -2.62 -14.03
C TYR A 15 21.87 -3.38 -13.66
N ASN A 16 22.63 -3.82 -14.67
CA ASN A 16 23.87 -4.61 -14.51
C ASN A 16 23.76 -5.87 -13.63
N GLY A 17 22.57 -6.49 -13.56
CA GLY A 17 22.32 -7.68 -12.74
C GLY A 17 21.91 -7.38 -11.30
N ASP A 18 21.92 -6.11 -10.90
CA ASP A 18 21.37 -5.65 -9.62
C ASP A 18 19.89 -5.26 -9.81
N VAL A 19 19.04 -5.68 -8.87
CA VAL A 19 17.62 -5.34 -8.84
C VAL A 19 17.40 -4.27 -7.78
N TYR A 20 16.81 -3.15 -8.20
CA TYR A 20 16.63 -1.94 -7.41
C TYR A 20 15.24 -1.81 -6.81
N ASP A 21 14.24 -2.40 -7.45
CA ASP A 21 12.90 -2.50 -6.89
C ASP A 21 12.21 -3.81 -7.29
N TYR A 22 11.20 -4.15 -6.51
CA TYR A 22 10.37 -5.33 -6.69
C TYR A 22 8.91 -4.92 -6.72
N TRP A 23 8.14 -5.57 -7.58
CA TRP A 23 6.70 -5.41 -7.66
C TRP A 23 6.03 -6.62 -7.04
N ILE A 24 5.11 -6.37 -6.13
CA ILE A 24 4.44 -7.41 -5.36
C ILE A 24 2.96 -7.32 -5.68
N THR A 25 2.47 -8.28 -6.45
CA THR A 25 1.04 -8.45 -6.68
C THR A 25 0.47 -9.20 -5.49
N CYS A 26 -0.49 -8.59 -4.81
CA CYS A 26 -1.14 -9.20 -3.66
C CYS A 26 -2.66 -9.04 -3.71
N LYS A 27 -3.34 -9.89 -2.95
CA LYS A 27 -4.79 -9.87 -2.79
C LYS A 27 -5.15 -9.44 -1.37
N LEU A 28 -6.11 -8.52 -1.28
CA LEU A 28 -6.69 -8.07 -0.03
C LEU A 28 -7.82 -9.02 0.43
N LYS A 29 -8.29 -8.87 1.67
CA LYS A 29 -9.39 -9.69 2.23
C LYS A 29 -10.68 -9.63 1.43
N ASN A 30 -10.94 -8.52 0.74
CA ASN A 30 -12.10 -8.33 -0.14
C ASN A 30 -11.87 -8.87 -1.57
N ASN A 31 -10.83 -9.67 -1.80
CA ASN A 31 -10.39 -10.20 -3.09
C ASN A 31 -9.88 -9.17 -4.11
N GLN A 32 -9.80 -7.90 -3.76
CA GLN A 32 -9.20 -6.89 -4.62
C GLN A 32 -7.69 -7.15 -4.75
N GLU A 33 -7.20 -7.07 -5.98
CA GLU A 33 -5.77 -7.17 -6.26
C GLU A 33 -5.13 -5.78 -6.32
N ILE A 34 -3.98 -5.65 -5.69
CA ILE A 34 -3.17 -4.43 -5.67
C ILE A 34 -1.71 -4.77 -5.95
N ILE A 35 -0.95 -3.76 -6.36
CA ILE A 35 0.50 -3.84 -6.54
C ILE A 35 1.16 -3.00 -5.46
N LEU A 36 2.11 -3.59 -4.75
CA LEU A 36 2.98 -2.91 -3.79
C LEU A 36 4.41 -2.88 -4.33
N PHE A 37 5.12 -1.79 -4.05
CA PHE A 37 6.51 -1.59 -4.39
C PHE A 37 7.39 -1.87 -3.18
N ASP A 38 8.44 -2.67 -3.39
CA ASP A 38 9.48 -2.92 -2.40
C ASP A 38 10.82 -2.42 -2.95
N TYR A 39 11.31 -1.33 -2.37
CA TYR A 39 12.57 -0.69 -2.75
C TYR A 39 13.80 -1.30 -2.05
N LYS A 40 13.61 -2.27 -1.14
CA LYS A 40 14.66 -2.91 -0.35
C LYS A 40 14.34 -4.39 -0.17
N ARG A 41 14.50 -5.21 -1.22
CA ARG A 41 14.21 -6.67 -1.22
C ARG A 41 13.97 -7.28 0.17
N ILE A 42 12.75 -7.18 0.70
CA ILE A 42 12.47 -7.56 2.09
C ILE A 42 12.24 -9.07 2.24
N GLY A 43 12.54 -9.86 1.21
CA GLY A 43 12.48 -11.32 1.26
C GLY A 43 11.10 -11.92 1.02
N LEU A 44 10.14 -11.16 0.45
CA LEU A 44 8.75 -11.63 0.27
C LEU A 44 8.57 -12.83 -0.67
N ASN A 45 9.60 -13.22 -1.43
CA ASN A 45 9.59 -14.39 -2.30
C ASN A 45 9.23 -15.69 -1.55
N GLU A 46 9.65 -15.84 -0.29
CA GLU A 46 9.36 -17.04 0.52
C GLU A 46 7.92 -17.08 1.06
N PHE A 47 7.19 -15.98 0.90
CA PHE A 47 5.82 -15.80 1.34
C PHE A 47 4.80 -15.82 0.19
N VAL A 48 5.24 -16.13 -1.04
CA VAL A 48 4.32 -16.38 -2.16
C VAL A 48 3.33 -17.48 -1.78
N ASN A 49 2.05 -17.24 -2.07
CA ASN A 49 0.89 -18.02 -1.65
C ASN A 49 0.67 -18.10 -0.13
N LYS A 50 1.12 -17.08 0.62
CA LYS A 50 0.87 -16.95 2.07
C LYS A 50 0.29 -15.58 2.41
N TRP A 51 -0.40 -15.53 3.54
CA TRP A 51 -0.83 -14.29 4.17
C TRP A 51 0.32 -13.71 5.02
N VAL A 52 0.50 -12.40 4.92
CA VAL A 52 1.44 -11.61 5.73
C VAL A 52 0.75 -10.33 6.21
N ASP A 53 1.14 -9.85 7.38
CA ASP A 53 0.76 -8.53 7.85
C ASP A 53 1.75 -7.50 7.33
N ALA A 54 1.34 -6.66 6.39
CA ALA A 54 2.17 -5.64 5.77
C ALA A 54 1.95 -4.26 6.37
N GLN A 55 3.04 -3.48 6.48
CA GLN A 55 2.98 -2.04 6.65
C GLN A 55 3.09 -1.39 5.27
N ILE A 56 2.07 -0.62 4.90
CA ILE A 56 1.93 -0.04 3.57
C ILE A 56 1.88 1.48 3.71
N GLN A 57 2.61 2.18 2.87
CA GLN A 57 2.66 3.64 2.79
C GLN A 57 2.31 4.08 1.38
N ALA A 58 1.59 5.19 1.24
CA ALA A 58 1.42 5.87 -0.05
C ALA A 58 2.53 6.89 -0.26
N LEU A 59 3.08 6.94 -1.47
CA LEU A 59 4.00 8.02 -1.87
C LEU A 59 3.26 9.34 -2.10
N PHE A 60 2.06 9.27 -2.68
CA PHE A 60 1.15 10.41 -2.83
C PHE A 60 -0.30 9.94 -2.90
N VAL A 61 -1.22 10.82 -2.52
CA VAL A 61 -2.67 10.60 -2.61
C VAL A 61 -3.37 11.87 -3.12
N GLN A 62 -4.48 11.69 -3.83
CA GLN A 62 -5.30 12.80 -4.30
C GLN A 62 -6.80 12.46 -4.28
N LEU A 63 -7.65 13.50 -4.25
CA LEU A 63 -9.11 13.36 -4.37
C LEU A 63 -9.58 13.35 -5.82
N SER A 64 -8.80 13.95 -6.72
CA SER A 64 -9.18 14.08 -8.12
C SER A 64 -9.06 12.74 -8.85
N LYS A 65 -10.10 12.40 -9.60
CA LYS A 65 -10.17 11.16 -10.36
C LYS A 65 -9.04 11.06 -11.35
N ASN A 66 -8.26 9.99 -11.23
CA ASN A 66 -7.26 9.61 -12.20
C ASN A 66 -7.44 8.11 -12.51
N LYS A 67 -7.63 7.79 -13.79
CA LYS A 67 -7.94 6.42 -14.24
C LYS A 67 -6.74 5.48 -14.13
N ASP A 68 -5.53 6.03 -14.09
CA ASP A 68 -4.30 5.26 -14.06
C ASP A 68 -3.87 4.92 -12.62
N LEU A 69 -4.57 5.49 -11.62
CA LEU A 69 -4.30 5.29 -10.20
C LEU A 69 -5.26 4.29 -9.57
N LEU A 70 -4.75 3.52 -8.61
CA LEU A 70 -5.60 2.70 -7.75
C LEU A 70 -6.57 3.61 -6.99
N SER A 71 -7.87 3.35 -7.12
CA SER A 71 -8.90 4.07 -6.37
C SER A 71 -9.49 3.20 -5.27
N LEU A 72 -9.54 3.71 -4.05
CA LEU A 72 -10.17 3.04 -2.92
C LEU A 72 -11.13 3.98 -2.21
N GLU A 73 -12.28 3.45 -1.80
CA GLU A 73 -13.20 4.16 -0.93
C GLU A 73 -12.87 3.88 0.54
N GLY A 74 -12.81 4.92 1.35
CA GLY A 74 -12.47 4.83 2.77
C GLY A 74 -12.38 6.21 3.41
N LYS A 75 -11.66 6.29 4.52
CA LYS A 75 -11.48 7.54 5.29
C LYS A 75 -10.03 7.77 5.68
N ILE A 76 -9.60 9.03 5.67
CA ILE A 76 -8.35 9.43 6.32
C ILE A 76 -8.60 9.64 7.80
N THR A 77 -7.73 9.09 8.64
CA THR A 77 -7.78 9.23 10.10
C THR A 77 -6.42 9.64 10.64
N PHE A 78 -6.39 10.35 11.76
CA PHE A 78 -5.15 10.73 12.44
C PHE A 78 -5.00 9.90 13.71
N LYS A 79 -3.88 9.18 13.86
CA LYS A 79 -3.59 8.33 15.02
C LYS A 79 -2.09 8.23 15.22
N ASN A 80 -1.63 8.33 16.47
CA ASN A 80 -0.21 8.21 16.83
C ASN A 80 0.69 9.14 15.99
N ASP A 81 0.29 10.41 15.89
CA ASP A 81 1.00 11.46 15.15
C ASP A 81 1.22 11.19 13.64
N LYS A 82 0.39 10.32 13.05
CA LYS A 82 0.42 9.97 11.63
C LYS A 82 -0.99 9.91 11.03
N TYR A 83 -1.08 10.13 9.72
CA TYR A 83 -2.31 9.94 8.95
C TYR A 83 -2.37 8.55 8.32
N TYR A 84 -3.57 7.99 8.30
CA TYR A 84 -3.85 6.71 7.67
C TYR A 84 -5.14 6.78 6.86
N PHE A 85 -5.08 6.31 5.62
CA PHE A 85 -6.27 5.85 4.92
C PHE A 85 -6.69 4.49 5.48
N LEU A 86 -7.98 4.34 5.75
CA LEU A 86 -8.57 3.10 6.27
C LEU A 86 -9.84 2.75 5.49
N ASN A 87 -9.94 1.48 5.10
CA ASN A 87 -11.20 0.82 4.79
C ASN A 87 -11.23 -0.61 5.39
N GLU A 88 -12.24 -1.41 5.07
CA GLU A 88 -12.40 -2.77 5.62
C GLU A 88 -11.27 -3.74 5.21
N ALA A 89 -10.55 -3.44 4.12
CA ALA A 89 -9.58 -4.34 3.51
C ALA A 89 -8.13 -3.91 3.72
N ILE A 90 -7.84 -2.61 3.89
CA ILE A 90 -6.48 -2.07 3.93
C ILE A 90 -6.37 -0.82 4.81
N SER A 91 -5.21 -0.72 5.46
CA SER A 91 -4.67 0.47 6.12
C SER A 91 -3.40 0.93 5.40
N ILE A 92 -3.36 2.20 5.01
CA ILE A 92 -2.26 2.81 4.25
C ILE A 92 -1.81 4.05 5.01
N GLU A 93 -0.52 4.15 5.37
CA GLU A 93 0.07 5.37 5.90
C GLU A 93 0.12 6.45 4.81
N VAL A 94 -0.31 7.66 5.14
CA VAL A 94 -0.38 8.80 4.22
C VAL A 94 0.49 9.93 4.77
N SER A 95 1.20 10.64 3.89
CA SER A 95 2.06 11.73 4.30
C SER A 95 1.26 12.93 4.83
N ASN A 96 1.81 13.65 5.81
CA ASN A 96 1.19 14.89 6.30
C ASN A 96 1.08 15.93 5.17
N GLU A 97 2.09 16.01 4.30
CA GLU A 97 2.13 16.93 3.16
C GLU A 97 0.97 16.71 2.20
N ASP A 98 0.63 15.46 1.86
CA ASP A 98 -0.53 15.16 1.01
C ASP A 98 -1.85 15.57 1.69
N VAL A 99 -1.98 15.29 3.00
CA VAL A 99 -3.20 15.62 3.75
C VAL A 99 -3.41 17.13 3.79
N GLU A 100 -2.36 17.89 4.05
CA GLU A 100 -2.39 19.35 4.16
C GLU A 100 -2.58 20.01 2.79
N SER A 101 -1.80 19.64 1.78
CA SER A 101 -1.82 20.26 0.45
C SER A 101 -3.11 20.01 -0.33
N GLN A 102 -3.78 18.88 -0.09
CA GLN A 102 -5.06 18.52 -0.71
C GLN A 102 -6.27 18.89 0.16
N GLU A 103 -6.05 19.49 1.33
CA GLU A 103 -7.09 19.83 2.32
C GLU A 103 -8.01 18.63 2.63
N LEU A 104 -7.43 17.44 2.84
CA LEU A 104 -8.19 16.21 2.99
C LEU A 104 -9.04 16.24 4.27
N LYS A 105 -10.35 16.02 4.13
CA LYS A 105 -11.26 15.94 5.27
C LYS A 105 -11.06 14.63 6.04
N LEU A 106 -10.69 14.75 7.31
CA LEU A 106 -10.56 13.60 8.22
C LEU A 106 -11.92 12.97 8.52
N ASN A 107 -11.90 11.66 8.76
CA ASN A 107 -13.04 10.83 9.15
C ASN A 107 -14.26 10.90 8.21
N THR A 108 -14.07 11.44 7.01
CA THR A 108 -15.10 11.50 5.98
C THR A 108 -14.87 10.37 4.99
N GLN A 109 -15.94 9.63 4.68
CA GLN A 109 -15.90 8.60 3.65
C GLN A 109 -15.78 9.26 2.28
N SER A 110 -14.78 8.89 1.49
CA SER A 110 -14.52 9.43 0.15
C SER A 110 -13.72 8.43 -0.69
N VAL A 111 -13.69 8.66 -2.00
CA VAL A 111 -12.81 7.91 -2.92
C VAL A 111 -11.48 8.65 -3.01
N PHE A 112 -10.39 7.92 -2.75
CA PHE A 112 -9.02 8.41 -2.85
C PHE A 112 -8.29 7.66 -3.96
N TYR A 113 -7.40 8.38 -4.65
CA TYR A 113 -6.59 7.84 -5.74
C TYR A 113 -5.12 7.82 -5.30
N PHE A 114 -4.50 6.65 -5.40
CA PHE A 114 -3.16 6.37 -4.89
C PHE A 114 -2.16 6.21 -6.02
N GLY A 115 -1.06 6.95 -5.90
CA GLY A 115 0.05 6.93 -6.85
C GLY A 115 0.85 5.65 -6.84
N ARG A 116 1.66 5.52 -5.79
CA ARG A 116 2.50 4.36 -5.52
C ARG A 116 2.24 3.91 -4.08
N LEU A 117 2.08 2.61 -3.90
CA LEU A 117 1.99 1.99 -2.58
C LEU A 117 3.27 1.23 -2.30
N ASP A 118 3.95 1.57 -1.23
CA ASP A 118 5.19 0.95 -0.82
C ASP A 118 4.94 0.01 0.35
N ILE A 119 5.56 -1.16 0.31
CA ILE A 119 5.69 -2.00 1.51
C ILE A 119 6.97 -1.62 2.25
N ILE A 120 6.84 -1.25 3.51
CA ILE A 120 7.96 -0.74 4.33
C ILE A 120 8.30 -1.67 5.51
N GLY A 121 7.53 -2.74 5.68
CA GLY A 121 7.76 -3.80 6.65
C GLY A 121 6.66 -4.86 6.57
N PHE A 122 6.92 -6.04 7.11
CA PHE A 122 5.91 -7.08 7.22
C PHE A 122 6.19 -8.03 8.40
N ASN A 123 5.15 -8.75 8.83
CA ASN A 123 5.24 -9.87 9.76
C ASN A 123 4.52 -11.09 9.18
N GLN A 124 4.99 -12.28 9.54
CA GLN A 124 4.26 -13.51 9.23
C GLN A 124 2.99 -13.59 10.08
N VAL A 125 1.85 -13.89 9.44
CA VAL A 125 0.62 -14.23 10.16
C VAL A 125 0.84 -15.60 10.82
N LYS A 126 0.80 -15.63 12.15
CA LYS A 126 0.89 -16.89 12.91
C LYS A 126 -0.47 -17.61 12.80
N CYS A 127 -0.50 -18.70 12.04
CA CYS A 127 -1.59 -19.67 12.07
C CYS A 127 -1.53 -20.53 13.33
#